data_AF-M5BYE6-F1
#
_entry.id   AF-M5BYE6-F1
#
_cell.length_a   1.000
_cell.length_b   1.000
_cell.length_c   1.000
_cell.angle_alpha   90.00
_cell.angle_beta   90.00
_cell.angle_gamma   90.00
#
_symmetry.space_group_name_H-M   'P 1'
#
loop_
_entity.id
_entity.type
_entity.pdbx_description
1 polymer ?
#
loop_
_entity_poly.entity_id
_entity_poly.type
_entity_poly.pdbx_seq_one_letter_code
_entity_poly.pdbx_strand_id
1 'polypeptide(L)' 'MNEAFKDAIAKKGNSQIKFLGLDRMALLRPDAHALSDCLHIQVGAGIFEGWSRYIWHLGDDMAGLGRSRFGRIRL' A
#
# COMPACT_ATOMS: atom_id res chain seq x y z
N MET A 1 -8.69 -0.18 -13.53
CA MET A 1 -7.29 -0.66 -13.53
C MET A 1 -6.90 -1.32 -12.20
N ASN A 2 -7.23 -0.71 -11.05
CA ASN A 2 -6.92 -1.28 -9.72
C ASN A 2 -7.50 -2.70 -9.50
N GLU A 3 -8.76 -2.95 -9.88
CA GLU A 3 -9.36 -4.28 -9.74
C GLU A 3 -8.65 -5.33 -10.60
N ALA A 4 -8.26 -4.99 -11.84
CA ALA A 4 -7.50 -5.91 -12.69
C ALA A 4 -6.13 -6.29 -12.09
N PHE A 5 -5.47 -5.36 -11.37
CA PHE A 5 -4.24 -5.67 -10.64
C PHE A 5 -4.47 -6.55 -9.43
N LYS A 6 -5.54 -6.30 -8.66
CA LYS A 6 -5.92 -7.17 -7.54
C LYS A 6 -6.20 -8.59 -8.03
N ASP A 7 -6.93 -8.73 -9.13
CA ASP A 7 -7.24 -10.01 -9.76
C ASP A 7 -5.98 -10.71 -10.27
N ALA A 8 -5.07 -9.98 -10.91
CA ALA A 8 -3.80 -10.53 -11.40
C ALA A 8 -2.91 -11.02 -10.24
N ILE A 9 -2.84 -10.28 -9.14
CA ILE A 9 -2.09 -10.66 -7.94
C ILE A 9 -2.72 -11.90 -7.29
N ALA A 10 -4.05 -11.95 -7.18
CA ALA A 10 -4.78 -13.10 -6.64
C ALA A 10 -4.55 -14.37 -7.49
N LYS A 11 -4.60 -14.25 -8.82
CA LYS A 11 -4.32 -15.36 -9.75
C LYS A 11 -2.88 -15.85 -9.68
N LYS A 12 -1.91 -14.99 -9.36
CA LYS A 12 -0.49 -15.35 -9.25
C LYS A 12 -0.19 -16.24 -8.02
N GLY A 13 -1.08 -16.33 -7.03
CA GLY A 13 -0.91 -17.22 -5.88
C GLY A 13 0.03 -16.66 -4.80
N ASN A 14 1.00 -17.46 -4.32
CA ASN A 14 1.95 -17.14 -3.24
C ASN A 14 2.98 -16.06 -3.65
N SER A 15 2.48 -14.91 -4.08
CA SER A 15 3.31 -13.84 -4.58
C SER A 15 3.78 -12.96 -3.42
N GLN A 16 5.07 -12.65 -3.44
CA GLN A 16 5.69 -11.61 -2.60
C GLN A 16 5.18 -10.20 -2.97
N ILE A 17 4.32 -10.09 -3.98
CA ILE A 17 3.72 -8.85 -4.45
C ILE A 17 2.43 -8.62 -3.67
N LYS A 18 2.30 -7.43 -3.09
CA LYS A 18 1.10 -7.00 -2.37
C LYS A 18 0.51 -5.78 -3.07
N PHE A 19 -0.82 -5.77 -3.17
CA PHE A 19 -1.53 -4.61 -3.68
C PHE A 19 -1.57 -3.52 -2.61
N LEU A 20 -1.15 -2.31 -2.97
CA LEU A 20 -1.18 -1.14 -2.10
C LEU A 20 -2.15 -0.10 -2.69
N GLY A 21 -3.30 0.09 -2.03
CA GLY A 21 -4.30 1.07 -2.45
C GLY A 21 -3.92 2.50 -2.10
N LEU A 22 -2.90 3.06 -2.76
CA LEU A 22 -2.50 4.47 -2.59
C LEU A 22 -3.48 5.45 -3.25
N ASP A 23 -4.34 4.97 -4.14
CA ASP A 23 -5.34 5.76 -4.85
C ASP A 23 -6.27 6.51 -3.90
N ARG A 24 -6.76 5.86 -2.85
CA ARG A 24 -7.67 6.49 -1.90
C ARG A 24 -7.03 7.65 -1.15
N MET A 25 -5.76 7.51 -0.74
CA MET A 25 -5.04 8.55 -0.02
C MET A 25 -4.57 9.68 -0.94
N ALA A 26 -4.28 9.40 -2.22
CA ALA A 26 -4.03 10.43 -3.22
C ALA A 26 -5.27 11.31 -3.43
N LEU A 27 -6.47 10.72 -3.53
CA LEU A 27 -7.72 11.46 -3.70
C LEU A 27 -8.11 12.37 -2.53
N LEU A 28 -7.63 12.07 -1.32
CA LEU A 28 -7.92 12.88 -0.13
C LEU A 28 -7.12 14.19 -0.07
N ARG A 29 -6.10 14.36 -0.93
CA ARG A 29 -5.17 15.50 -0.88
C ARG A 29 -4.98 16.15 -2.26
N PRO A 30 -6.05 16.70 -2.85
CA PRO A 30 -5.96 17.41 -4.13
C PRO A 30 -5.07 18.66 -4.04
N ASP A 31 -4.87 19.20 -2.84
CA ASP A 31 -4.00 20.35 -2.55
C ASP A 31 -2.51 20.05 -2.73
N ALA A 32 -2.12 18.77 -2.72
CA ALA A 32 -0.72 18.37 -2.82
C ALA A 32 -0.25 18.13 -4.27
N HIS A 33 -1.12 18.31 -5.26
CA HIS A 33 -0.78 18.13 -6.67
C HIS A 33 0.13 19.24 -7.18
N ALA A 34 0.93 18.97 -8.22
CA ALA A 34 1.76 19.94 -8.88
C ALA A 34 0.91 21.07 -9.49
N LEU A 35 1.47 22.28 -9.56
CA LEU A 35 0.78 23.39 -10.21
C LEU A 35 0.59 23.17 -11.72
N SER A 36 1.39 22.29 -12.33
CA SER A 36 1.32 21.96 -13.76
C SER A 36 0.22 20.95 -14.10
N ASP A 37 -0.10 20.02 -13.20
CA ASP A 37 -1.02 18.92 -13.47
C ASP A 37 -1.54 18.23 -12.20
N CYS A 38 -2.56 17.39 -12.37
CA CYS A 38 -3.22 16.66 -11.29
C CYS A 38 -2.65 15.25 -11.03
N LEU A 39 -1.51 14.89 -11.63
CA LEU A 39 -0.91 13.57 -11.49
C LEU A 39 0.31 13.60 -10.57
N HIS A 40 1.18 14.59 -10.74
CA HIS A 40 2.39 14.72 -9.95
C HIS A 40 2.07 15.27 -8.57
N ILE A 41 2.61 14.63 -7.54
CA ILE A 41 2.50 15.08 -6.15
C ILE A 41 3.76 15.89 -5.80
N GLN A 42 3.57 17.06 -5.21
CA GLN A 42 4.67 17.89 -4.74
C GLN A 42 5.30 17.30 -3.47
N VAL A 43 6.63 17.37 -3.39
CA VAL A 43 7.38 17.06 -2.16
C VAL A 43 7.17 18.20 -1.15
N GLY A 44 7.06 17.86 0.14
CA GLY A 44 6.88 18.82 1.23
C GLY A 44 5.44 19.04 1.67
N ALA A 45 4.45 18.49 0.97
CA ALA A 45 3.03 18.52 1.37
C ALA A 45 2.66 17.46 2.44
N GLY A 46 3.63 16.64 2.88
CA GLY A 46 3.45 15.56 3.85
C GLY A 46 2.94 14.23 3.27
N ILE A 47 2.69 14.16 1.96
CA ILE A 47 2.14 12.97 1.30
C ILE A 47 3.13 11.82 1.28
N PHE A 48 4.36 12.08 0.81
CA PHE A 48 5.39 11.06 0.71
C PHE A 48 5.79 10.53 2.10
N GLU A 49 5.82 11.40 3.11
CA GLU A 49 6.09 11.04 4.50
C GLU A 49 4.95 10.20 5.10
N GLY A 50 3.70 10.49 4.73
CA GLY A 50 2.54 9.68 5.09
C GLY A 50 2.57 8.30 4.42
N TRP A 51 2.84 8.26 3.12
CA TRP A 51 2.90 7.01 2.35
C TRP A 51 4.06 6.12 2.80
N SER A 52 5.23 6.69 3.07
CA SER A 52 6.38 5.96 3.56
C SER A 52 6.10 5.32 4.92
N ARG A 53 5.47 6.06 5.84
CA ARG A 53 5.02 5.52 7.14
C ARG A 53 3.98 4.42 6.96
N TYR A 54 3.04 4.59 6.05
CA TYR A 54 2.02 3.57 5.76
C TYR A 54 2.64 2.28 5.22
N ILE A 55 3.57 2.38 4.26
CA ILE A 55 4.29 1.22 3.70
C ILE A 55 5.09 0.51 4.79
N TRP A 56 5.77 1.27 5.66
CA TRP A 56 6.54 0.72 6.78
C TRP A 56 5.66 -0.13 7.70
N HIS A 57 4.55 0.44 8.18
CA HIS A 57 3.63 -0.28 9.09
C HIS A 57 2.96 -1.48 8.42
N LEU A 58 2.61 -1.38 7.13
CA LEU A 58 2.07 -2.53 6.40
C LEU A 58 3.06 -3.69 6.37
N GLY A 59 4.36 -3.41 6.20
CA GLY A 59 5.41 -4.42 6.25
C GLY A 59 5.48 -5.12 7.61
N ASP A 60 5.49 -4.34 8.69
CA ASP A 60 5.55 -4.83 10.07
C ASP A 60 4.33 -5.69 10.43
N ASP A 61 3.12 -5.21 10.11
CA ASP A 61 1.85 -5.92 10.37
C ASP A 61 1.79 -7.25 9.59
N MET A 62 2.24 -7.25 8.33
CA MET A 62 2.28 -8.45 7.51
C MET A 62 3.32 -9.46 8.01
N ALA A 63 4.47 -9.00 8.51
CA ALA A 63 5.47 -9.86 9.15
C ALA A 63 4.98 -10.44 10.49
N GLY A 64 4.17 -9.68 11.24
CA GLY A 64 3.50 -10.13 12.46
C GLY A 64 2.43 -11.21 12.20
N LEU A 65 1.60 -11.02 11.17
CA LEU A 65 0.57 -11.98 10.76
C LEU A 65 1.18 -13.31 10.27
N GLY A 66 2.31 -13.26 9.57
CA GLY A 66 3.08 -14.45 9.17
C GLY A 66 3.60 -15.27 10.36
N ARG A 67 4.04 -14.60 11.43
CA ARG A 67 4.44 -15.25 12.69
C ARG A 67 3.25 -15.88 13.43
N SER A 68 2.07 -15.23 13.41
CA SER A 68 0.89 -15.75 14.10
C SER A 68 0.35 -17.07 13.53
N ARG A 69 0.53 -17.31 12.21
CA ARG A 69 0.03 -18.53 11.54
C ARG A 69 0.85 -19.78 11.86
N PHE A 70 2.13 -19.64 12.21
CA PHE A 70 3.00 -20.77 12.59
C PHE A 70 2.94 -21.14 14.08
N GLY A 71 2.31 -20.31 14.93
CA GLY A 71 2.18 -20.58 16.38
C GLY A 71 0.96 -21.41 16.79
N ARG A 72 0.06 -21.77 15.85
CA ARG A 72 -1.24 -22.39 16.15
C ARG A 72 -1.38 -23.84 15.66
N ILE A 73 -0.28 -24.57 15.53
CA ILE A 73 -0.27 -26.03 15.43
C ILE A 73 0.54 -26.57 16.61
N ARG A 74 -0.11 -26.64 17.77
CA ARG A 74 0.21 -27.59 18.83
C ARG A 74 -1.10 -28.24 19.22
N LEU A 75 -1.37 -29.42 18.67
CA LEU A 75 -2.03 -30.56 19.30
C LEU A 75 -1.59 -31.80 18.51
#